data_AF-A0A4W5NE94-F1
#
_entry.id   AF-A0A4W5NE94-F1
#
_cell.length_a   1.000
_cell.length_b   1.000
_cell.length_c   1.000
_cell.angle_alpha   90.00
_cell.angle_beta   90.00
_cell.angle_gamma   90.00
#
_symmetry.space_group_name_H-M   'P 1'
#
loop_
_entity.id
_entity.type
_entity.pdbx_description
1 polymer ?
#
loop_
_entity_poly.entity_id
_entity_poly.type
_entity_poly.pdbx_seq_one_letter_code
_entity_poly.pdbx_strand_id
1 'polypeptide(L)'
;MSLIKSKLMPTLVDSEEEREDSEDIKDPLPEKLMNSVKEILLSDLVVCSIAYILTFAITSSTVFLSLKPFVTIVLYALAGTVGFVTHYLIPQLRKHHPWLWISHPVLKSNEYSQYEPRDNAQLMWFERLYVGLLCFEKYVVYPAIILSALTNDGFSLSHRKKLGIHCDVLLMTVAGMKLLRASFCNPSFQFVTLVFTIVFFEFDCSRASETFLLDFFIMSIVFHKLNDLLHKLNFIMVYMAPWQIAWGSAFHAFAQPFAVPHSAMLLLQTFITTLFYTPLSPFLGSAIFITSYPRPVKFWERNYNTKRIDNSNSRLVSQVDKETGCDDNNLNSIFYEYLTRSLQHSLCGDLMLGRWGNYSSGDCFILASDYLNAFVHLIEIGNGLVTFQLRGLEFRGTYCQQREVEAITEGVEEDDSCCCCEPGHLPHVLSCNAAFNLRWLAWEVTTTKYLLEGYSISENNAATMLQVYDLRKLLITYYLKSIIYYLIQSLKLQTWIKDPSITKALVSYTKWHHIERDPAVFSVKIDEDYVHCLQGVTRASFCNIYLEWIQYCANKLEKPVDCDEDSHLVTLCYALSVLGRRSLGTASHNMSNR
;
A
#
# COMPACT_ATOMS: atom_id res chain seq x y z
N MET A 1 -1.44 28.08 6.89
CA MET A 1 -1.32 28.18 8.37
C MET A 1 0.05 28.71 8.83
N SER A 2 1.13 28.66 8.04
CA SER A 2 2.46 29.17 8.47
C SER A 2 2.55 30.71 8.55
N LEU A 3 1.85 31.45 7.68
CA LEU A 3 1.83 32.93 7.70
C LEU A 3 1.19 33.55 8.94
N ILE A 4 0.31 32.82 9.65
CA ILE A 4 -0.37 33.31 10.86
C ILE A 4 0.52 33.08 12.10
N LYS A 5 1.33 32.00 12.09
CA LYS A 5 2.27 31.71 13.18
C LYS A 5 3.41 32.74 13.26
N SER A 6 3.93 33.23 12.14
CA SER A 6 5.10 34.11 12.13
C SER A 6 4.84 35.54 12.61
N LYS A 7 3.58 36.01 12.61
CA LYS A 7 3.25 37.39 12.99
C LYS A 7 2.65 37.58 14.38
N LEU A 8 2.04 36.54 14.97
CA LEU A 8 1.28 36.70 16.21
C LEU A 8 2.02 36.22 17.48
N MET A 9 3.02 35.35 17.35
CA MET A 9 3.80 34.82 18.47
C MET A 9 5.28 34.61 18.10
N PRO A 10 6.07 35.69 18.01
CA PRO A 10 7.51 35.58 17.70
C PRO A 10 8.30 34.84 18.79
N THR A 11 7.86 34.92 20.06
CA THR A 11 8.59 34.36 21.21
C THR A 11 8.56 32.83 21.34
N LEU A 12 7.80 32.12 20.50
CA LEU A 12 7.79 30.66 20.46
C LEU A 12 8.68 30.08 19.34
N VAL A 13 9.21 30.93 18.46
CA VAL A 13 10.10 30.52 17.36
C VAL A 13 11.57 30.58 17.80
N ASP A 14 11.94 31.62 18.57
CA ASP A 14 13.32 31.82 19.07
C ASP A 14 13.83 30.70 20.01
N SER A 15 12.97 29.82 20.51
CA SER A 15 13.37 28.69 21.37
C SER A 15 13.53 27.36 20.63
N GLU A 16 13.12 27.29 19.35
CA GLU A 16 13.33 26.12 18.49
C GLU A 16 14.53 26.30 17.53
N GLU A 17 14.97 27.53 17.27
CA GLU A 17 16.03 27.85 16.30
C GLU A 17 17.48 27.78 16.86
N GLU A 18 17.69 27.65 18.17
CA GLU A 18 19.05 27.55 18.76
C GLU A 18 19.70 26.14 18.69
N ARG A 19 19.24 25.26 17.80
CA ARG A 19 19.88 23.97 17.52
C ARG A 19 20.14 23.80 16.03
N GLU A 20 21.02 24.63 15.49
CA GLU A 20 21.65 24.34 14.21
C GLU A 20 23.04 23.70 14.42
N ASP A 21 23.41 22.89 13.43
CA ASP A 21 24.75 22.32 13.15
C ASP A 21 25.04 20.88 13.65
N SER A 22 24.19 19.94 13.25
CA SER A 22 24.69 18.71 12.63
C SER A 22 24.23 18.68 11.17
N GLU A 23 25.01 18.08 10.26
CA GLU A 23 24.65 17.85 8.86
C GLU A 23 23.45 16.88 8.74
N ASP A 24 22.32 17.24 9.33
CA ASP A 24 21.08 16.49 9.23
C ASP A 24 20.58 16.69 7.80
N ILE A 25 20.54 15.59 7.06
CA ILE A 25 20.00 15.52 5.70
C ILE A 25 18.60 16.17 5.72
N LYS A 26 18.51 17.41 5.24
CA LYS A 26 17.25 18.17 5.21
C LYS A 26 16.25 17.37 4.40
N ASP A 27 15.12 17.03 5.02
CA ASP A 27 14.07 16.26 4.36
C ASP A 27 13.62 16.98 3.08
N PRO A 28 13.76 16.36 1.88
CA PRO A 28 13.35 16.98 0.62
C PRO A 28 11.83 17.01 0.44
N LEU A 29 11.06 16.31 1.27
CA LEU A 29 9.61 16.16 1.13
C LEU A 29 8.85 17.50 1.10
N PRO A 30 9.12 18.48 2.00
CA PRO A 30 8.39 19.75 1.98
C PRO A 30 8.59 20.52 0.67
N GLU A 31 9.80 20.49 0.12
CA GLU A 31 10.12 21.15 -1.15
C GLU A 31 9.46 20.42 -2.33
N LYS A 32 9.47 19.08 -2.34
CA LYS A 32 8.75 18.27 -3.33
C LYS A 32 7.24 18.56 -3.31
N LEU A 33 6.62 18.56 -2.13
CA LEU A 33 5.19 18.86 -1.98
C LEU A 33 4.84 20.25 -2.47
N MET A 34 5.66 21.26 -2.14
CA MET A 34 5.47 22.62 -2.63
C MET A 34 5.55 22.69 -4.16
N ASN A 35 6.52 21.99 -4.76
CA ASN A 35 6.65 21.93 -6.21
C ASN A 35 5.47 21.21 -6.88
N SER A 36 5.01 20.08 -6.34
CA SER A 36 3.84 19.37 -6.85
C SER A 36 2.57 20.23 -6.79
N VAL A 37 2.33 20.94 -5.68
CA VAL A 37 1.19 21.87 -5.58
C VAL A 37 1.31 23.01 -6.60
N LYS A 38 2.51 23.55 -6.81
CA LYS A 38 2.75 24.58 -7.82
C LYS A 38 2.45 24.08 -9.24
N GLU A 39 2.89 22.87 -9.58
CA GLU A 39 2.62 22.25 -10.88
C GLU A 39 1.12 22.01 -11.11
N ILE A 40 0.41 21.52 -10.09
CA ILE A 40 -1.04 21.33 -10.13
C ILE A 40 -1.74 22.68 -10.36
N LEU A 41 -1.40 23.72 -9.61
CA LEU A 41 -2.01 25.04 -9.78
C LEU A 41 -1.74 25.66 -11.16
N LEU A 42 -0.55 25.45 -11.72
CA LEU A 42 -0.23 25.90 -13.08
C LEU A 42 -1.04 25.13 -14.13
N SER A 43 -1.16 23.81 -13.98
CA SER A 43 -2.01 22.98 -14.82
C SER A 43 -3.48 23.42 -14.73
N ASP A 44 -3.99 23.65 -13.52
CA ASP A 44 -5.36 24.10 -13.28
C ASP A 44 -5.63 25.45 -13.93
N LEU A 45 -4.69 26.40 -13.86
CA LEU A 45 -4.84 27.70 -14.52
C LEU A 45 -5.05 27.55 -16.03
N VAL A 46 -4.29 26.66 -16.67
CA VAL A 46 -4.41 26.36 -18.11
C VAL A 46 -5.74 25.68 -18.40
N VAL A 47 -6.07 24.61 -17.66
CA VAL A 47 -7.30 23.83 -17.86
C VAL A 47 -8.55 24.69 -17.62
N CYS A 48 -8.55 25.51 -16.57
CA CYS A 48 -9.65 26.43 -16.25
C CYS A 48 -9.81 27.51 -17.33
N SER A 49 -8.70 28.03 -17.89
CA SER A 49 -8.75 29.01 -18.98
C SER A 49 -9.36 28.40 -20.25
N ILE A 50 -8.96 27.17 -20.61
CA ILE A 50 -9.53 26.44 -21.74
C ILE A 50 -11.01 26.14 -21.48
N ALA A 51 -11.35 25.63 -20.29
CA ALA A 51 -12.73 25.33 -19.91
C ALA A 51 -13.61 26.59 -19.93
N TYR A 52 -13.10 27.74 -19.50
CA TYR A 52 -13.80 29.03 -19.58
C TYR A 52 -14.12 29.42 -21.04
N ILE A 53 -13.13 29.34 -21.94
CA ILE A 53 -13.35 29.67 -23.36
C ILE A 53 -14.37 28.70 -23.98
N LEU A 54 -14.25 27.40 -23.71
CA LEU A 54 -15.16 26.38 -24.24
C LEU A 54 -16.58 26.55 -23.72
N THR A 55 -16.74 26.73 -22.41
CA THR A 55 -18.05 26.96 -21.78
C THR A 55 -18.70 28.24 -22.32
N PHE A 56 -17.95 29.32 -22.50
CA PHE A 56 -18.43 30.56 -23.14
C PHE A 56 -18.87 30.34 -24.59
N ALA A 57 -18.06 29.66 -25.40
CA ALA A 57 -18.39 29.37 -26.80
C ALA A 57 -19.66 28.53 -26.93
N ILE A 58 -19.77 27.47 -26.12
CA ILE A 58 -20.94 26.57 -26.13
C ILE A 58 -22.19 27.30 -25.66
N THR A 59 -22.12 28.06 -24.56
CA THR A 59 -23.29 28.81 -24.05
C THR A 59 -23.74 29.90 -25.02
N SER A 60 -22.79 30.59 -25.68
CA SER A 60 -23.11 31.58 -26.73
C SER A 60 -23.75 30.96 -27.97
N SER A 61 -23.45 29.70 -28.29
CA SER A 61 -23.90 29.03 -29.51
C SER A 61 -25.36 28.56 -29.50
N THR A 62 -26.06 28.66 -28.36
CA THR A 62 -27.45 28.18 -28.14
C THR A 62 -27.72 26.72 -28.58
N VAL A 63 -26.66 25.92 -28.78
CA VAL A 63 -26.72 24.54 -29.27
C VAL A 63 -27.57 23.65 -28.36
N PHE A 64 -27.44 23.80 -27.04
CA PHE A 64 -28.23 23.03 -26.08
C PHE A 64 -29.73 23.34 -26.12
N LEU A 65 -30.12 24.56 -26.47
CA LEU A 65 -31.52 24.96 -26.60
C LEU A 65 -32.10 24.48 -27.93
N SER A 66 -31.32 24.59 -29.01
CA SER A 66 -31.77 24.29 -30.37
C SER A 66 -31.85 22.80 -30.68
N LEU A 67 -30.99 21.98 -30.08
CA LEU A 67 -30.90 20.53 -30.32
C LEU A 67 -31.59 19.68 -29.23
N LYS A 68 -32.42 20.29 -28.39
CA LYS A 68 -33.26 19.58 -27.43
C LYS A 68 -34.34 18.76 -28.18
N PRO A 69 -34.62 17.49 -27.84
CA PRO A 69 -34.09 16.70 -26.71
C PRO A 69 -32.91 15.77 -27.07
N PHE A 70 -32.45 15.75 -28.32
CA PHE A 70 -31.49 14.76 -28.80
C PHE A 70 -30.13 14.83 -28.08
N VAL A 71 -29.57 16.04 -27.91
CA VAL A 71 -28.25 16.19 -27.26
C VAL A 71 -28.28 15.75 -25.80
N THR A 72 -29.36 16.06 -25.06
CA THR A 72 -29.52 15.64 -23.66
C THR A 72 -29.59 14.12 -23.53
N ILE A 73 -30.34 13.44 -24.40
CA ILE A 73 -30.44 11.97 -24.38
C ILE A 73 -29.09 11.32 -24.69
N VAL A 74 -28.38 11.84 -25.70
CA VAL A 74 -27.04 11.33 -26.07
C VAL A 74 -26.06 11.51 -24.92
N LEU A 75 -26.05 12.67 -24.25
CA LEU A 75 -25.17 12.91 -23.09
C LEU A 75 -25.48 11.97 -21.92
N TYR A 76 -26.75 11.73 -21.62
CA TYR A 76 -27.15 10.82 -20.54
C TYR A 76 -26.80 9.36 -20.86
N ALA A 77 -27.07 8.91 -22.08
CA ALA A 77 -26.68 7.57 -22.53
C ALA A 77 -25.15 7.39 -22.50
N LEU A 78 -24.39 8.42 -22.90
CA LEU A 78 -22.94 8.43 -22.84
C LEU A 78 -22.43 8.34 -21.40
N ALA A 79 -22.99 9.13 -20.47
CA ALA A 79 -22.61 9.05 -19.05
C ALA A 79 -22.96 7.70 -18.42
N GLY A 80 -24.13 7.15 -18.73
CA GLY A 80 -24.54 5.83 -18.24
C GLY A 80 -23.63 4.71 -18.73
N THR A 81 -23.29 4.72 -20.03
CA THR A 81 -22.43 3.68 -20.64
C THR A 81 -20.98 3.80 -20.21
N VAL A 82 -20.38 5.00 -20.26
CA VAL A 82 -19.00 5.24 -19.82
C VAL A 82 -18.87 4.96 -18.32
N GLY A 83 -19.80 5.44 -17.50
CA GLY A 83 -19.81 5.20 -16.06
C GLY A 83 -19.97 3.72 -15.71
N PHE A 84 -20.85 2.98 -16.40
CA PHE A 84 -21.01 1.54 -16.20
C PHE A 84 -19.72 0.77 -16.54
N VAL A 85 -19.07 1.08 -17.66
CA VAL A 85 -17.81 0.42 -18.03
C VAL A 85 -16.70 0.75 -17.02
N THR A 86 -16.59 2.03 -16.64
CA THR A 86 -15.48 2.55 -15.84
C THR A 86 -15.59 2.17 -14.37
N HIS A 87 -16.76 2.32 -13.76
CA HIS A 87 -16.95 2.19 -12.30
C HIS A 87 -17.60 0.89 -11.86
N TYR A 88 -18.24 0.15 -12.78
CA TYR A 88 -18.82 -1.16 -12.49
C TYR A 88 -18.03 -2.29 -13.15
N LEU A 89 -17.92 -2.31 -14.48
CA LEU A 89 -17.36 -3.46 -15.20
C LEU A 89 -15.85 -3.65 -14.95
N ILE A 90 -15.03 -2.63 -15.20
CA ILE A 90 -13.55 -2.73 -15.05
C ILE A 90 -13.16 -3.08 -13.61
N PRO A 91 -13.68 -2.41 -12.55
CA PRO A 91 -13.32 -2.74 -11.18
C PRO A 91 -13.76 -4.16 -10.80
N GLN A 92 -14.96 -4.59 -11.19
CA GLN A 92 -15.44 -5.96 -10.90
C GLN A 92 -14.57 -7.03 -11.56
N LEU A 93 -14.08 -6.80 -12.79
CA LEU A 93 -13.19 -7.74 -13.48
C LEU A 93 -11.77 -7.78 -12.90
N ARG A 94 -11.36 -6.73 -12.17
CA ARG A 94 -10.04 -6.61 -11.52
C ARG A 94 -10.03 -7.15 -10.09
N LYS A 95 -11.18 -7.17 -9.41
CA LYS A 95 -11.33 -7.77 -8.07
C LYS A 95 -10.81 -9.21 -8.04
N HIS A 96 -10.38 -9.66 -6.87
CA HIS A 96 -9.89 -11.04 -6.72
C HIS A 96 -10.97 -12.07 -7.10
N HIS A 97 -12.18 -11.88 -6.59
CA HIS A 97 -13.34 -12.70 -6.89
C HIS A 97 -14.43 -11.87 -7.59
N PRO A 98 -14.41 -11.76 -8.92
CA PRO A 98 -15.44 -11.07 -9.68
C PRO A 98 -16.85 -11.60 -9.33
N TRP A 99 -17.74 -10.70 -8.95
CA TRP A 99 -19.10 -11.00 -8.47
C TRP A 99 -19.19 -12.05 -7.34
N LEU A 100 -18.07 -12.33 -6.66
CA LEU A 100 -17.95 -13.36 -5.61
C LEU A 100 -18.28 -14.78 -6.10
N TRP A 101 -18.18 -15.05 -7.40
CA TRP A 101 -18.41 -16.37 -8.00
C TRP A 101 -17.20 -16.90 -8.76
N ILE A 102 -16.38 -16.03 -9.34
CA ILE A 102 -15.20 -16.43 -10.10
C ILE A 102 -14.01 -16.57 -9.14
N SER A 103 -13.24 -17.65 -9.25
CA SER A 103 -12.15 -17.92 -8.30
C SER A 103 -10.96 -16.97 -8.47
N HIS A 104 -10.70 -16.48 -9.68
CA HIS A 104 -9.55 -15.63 -9.95
C HIS A 104 -9.93 -14.35 -10.73
N PRO A 105 -9.13 -13.27 -10.65
CA PRO A 105 -9.38 -12.06 -11.42
C PRO A 105 -9.33 -12.34 -12.92
N VAL A 106 -10.25 -11.73 -13.66
CA VAL A 106 -10.29 -11.82 -15.14
C VAL A 106 -9.22 -10.92 -15.74
N LEU A 107 -9.07 -9.70 -15.21
CA LEU A 107 -8.02 -8.77 -15.60
C LEU A 107 -6.82 -8.93 -14.67
N LYS A 108 -5.93 -9.84 -15.04
CA LYS A 108 -4.70 -10.14 -14.28
C LYS A 108 -3.62 -9.10 -14.57
N SER A 109 -2.92 -8.66 -13.52
CA SER A 109 -1.65 -7.93 -13.66
C SER A 109 -0.55 -8.85 -14.18
N ASN A 110 0.51 -8.27 -14.74
CA ASN A 110 1.64 -9.08 -15.25
C ASN A 110 2.39 -9.80 -14.12
N GLU A 111 2.36 -9.20 -12.93
CA GLU A 111 2.99 -9.66 -11.70
C GLU A 111 2.16 -10.74 -10.98
N TYR A 112 0.93 -11.03 -11.45
CA TYR A 112 0.00 -11.93 -10.77
C TYR A 112 0.60 -13.32 -10.50
N SER A 113 1.38 -13.88 -11.43
CA SER A 113 2.01 -15.21 -11.28
C SER A 113 3.39 -15.18 -10.63
N GLN A 114 3.97 -14.01 -10.36
CA GLN A 114 5.32 -13.89 -9.80
C GLN A 114 5.27 -13.92 -8.27
N TYR A 115 6.12 -14.70 -7.61
CA TYR A 115 6.20 -14.73 -6.14
C TYR A 115 6.81 -13.41 -5.62
N GLU A 116 7.98 -13.02 -6.12
CA GLU A 116 8.63 -11.74 -5.85
C GLU A 116 9.00 -11.05 -7.17
N PRO A 117 8.28 -9.97 -7.56
CA PRO A 117 8.64 -9.17 -8.72
C PRO A 117 9.97 -8.44 -8.49
N ARG A 118 10.88 -8.50 -9.47
CA ARG A 118 12.18 -7.80 -9.41
C ARG A 118 12.14 -6.41 -10.05
N ASP A 119 11.14 -6.16 -10.89
CA ASP A 119 10.96 -4.94 -11.66
C ASP A 119 9.72 -4.18 -11.17
N ASN A 120 9.67 -2.88 -11.47
CA ASN A 120 8.52 -2.03 -11.16
C ASN A 120 7.26 -2.50 -11.89
N ALA A 121 6.11 -2.30 -11.25
CA ALA A 121 4.81 -2.73 -11.78
C ALA A 121 4.52 -2.12 -13.16
N GLN A 122 4.25 -2.97 -14.15
CA GLN A 122 4.06 -2.54 -15.54
C GLN A 122 2.66 -1.97 -15.78
N LEU A 123 2.57 -0.92 -16.60
CA LEU A 123 1.30 -0.28 -16.93
C LEU A 123 0.53 -1.08 -17.99
N MET A 124 -0.56 -1.72 -17.55
CA MET A 124 -1.41 -2.59 -18.36
C MET A 124 -2.35 -1.80 -19.29
N TRP A 125 -2.84 -2.43 -20.37
CA TRP A 125 -3.73 -1.78 -21.33
C TRP A 125 -5.07 -1.35 -20.71
N PHE A 126 -5.60 -2.13 -19.78
CA PHE A 126 -6.87 -1.84 -19.11
C PHE A 126 -6.74 -0.70 -18.09
N GLU A 127 -5.55 -0.47 -17.53
CA GLU A 127 -5.27 0.70 -16.67
C GLU A 127 -5.24 1.98 -17.51
N ARG A 128 -4.62 1.93 -18.71
CA ARG A 128 -4.65 3.05 -19.67
C ARG A 128 -6.06 3.36 -20.13
N LEU A 129 -6.86 2.33 -20.42
CA LEU A 129 -8.27 2.48 -20.77
C LEU A 129 -9.06 3.11 -19.61
N TYR A 130 -8.87 2.62 -18.39
CA TYR A 130 -9.54 3.16 -17.19
C TYR A 130 -9.23 4.65 -16.99
N VAL A 131 -7.95 5.04 -17.04
CA VAL A 131 -7.56 6.46 -16.92
C VAL A 131 -8.12 7.29 -18.07
N GLY A 132 -8.07 6.78 -19.31
CA GLY A 132 -8.62 7.47 -20.47
C GLY A 132 -10.13 7.73 -20.35
N LEU A 133 -10.89 6.72 -19.91
CA LEU A 133 -12.33 6.85 -19.66
C LEU A 133 -12.63 7.80 -18.50
N LEU A 134 -11.86 7.73 -17.41
CA LEU A 134 -11.98 8.64 -16.26
C LEU A 134 -11.72 10.10 -16.66
N CYS A 135 -10.69 10.35 -17.47
CA CYS A 135 -10.41 11.68 -18.01
C CYS A 135 -11.55 12.16 -18.91
N PHE A 136 -12.05 11.30 -19.79
CA PHE A 136 -13.17 11.63 -20.67
C PHE A 136 -14.45 11.98 -19.88
N GLU A 137 -14.74 11.20 -18.85
CA GLU A 137 -15.87 11.41 -17.96
C GLU A 137 -15.77 12.74 -17.19
N LYS A 138 -14.61 13.01 -16.56
CA LYS A 138 -14.37 14.20 -15.74
C LYS A 138 -14.32 15.51 -16.54
N TYR A 139 -13.66 15.51 -17.69
CA TYR A 139 -13.40 16.74 -18.43
C TYR A 139 -14.40 17.02 -19.56
N VAL A 140 -15.12 16.00 -20.05
CA VAL A 140 -16.04 16.16 -21.19
C VAL A 140 -17.47 15.86 -20.78
N VAL A 141 -17.75 14.64 -20.30
CA VAL A 141 -19.13 14.16 -20.13
C VAL A 141 -19.89 14.92 -19.04
N TYR A 142 -19.39 14.93 -17.80
CA TYR A 142 -20.09 15.60 -16.70
C TYR A 142 -20.16 17.12 -16.84
N PRO A 143 -19.07 17.82 -17.24
CA PRO A 143 -19.16 19.25 -17.53
C PRO A 143 -20.20 19.58 -18.60
N ALA A 144 -20.29 18.77 -19.68
CA ALA A 144 -21.30 18.98 -20.72
C ALA A 144 -22.73 18.75 -20.20
N ILE A 145 -22.96 17.72 -19.38
CA ILE A 145 -24.26 17.45 -18.75
C ILE A 145 -24.69 18.61 -17.85
N ILE A 146 -23.80 19.06 -16.97
CA ILE A 146 -24.10 20.12 -16.01
C ILE A 146 -24.31 21.46 -16.73
N LEU A 147 -23.51 21.76 -17.77
CA LEU A 147 -23.68 22.95 -18.59
C LEU A 147 -25.00 22.93 -19.38
N SER A 148 -25.36 21.77 -19.94
CA SER A 148 -26.64 21.55 -20.62
C SER A 148 -27.81 21.75 -19.65
N ALA A 149 -27.74 21.17 -18.46
CA ALA A 149 -28.76 21.32 -17.42
C ALA A 149 -28.89 22.79 -16.97
N LEU A 150 -27.78 23.45 -16.65
CA LEU A 150 -27.76 24.88 -16.28
C LEU A 150 -28.39 25.78 -17.34
N THR A 151 -28.11 25.52 -18.62
CA THR A 151 -28.64 26.32 -19.74
C THR A 151 -30.15 26.12 -19.91
N ASN A 152 -30.61 24.87 -19.87
CA ASN A 152 -32.01 24.51 -20.07
C ASN A 152 -32.90 24.90 -18.89
N ASP A 153 -32.44 24.61 -17.67
CA ASP A 153 -33.16 24.91 -16.44
C ASP A 153 -33.13 26.42 -16.15
N GLY A 154 -32.01 27.10 -16.43
CA GLY A 154 -31.92 28.56 -16.35
C GLY A 154 -32.92 29.27 -17.28
N PHE A 155 -33.07 28.80 -18.53
CA PHE A 155 -34.09 29.32 -19.44
C PHE A 155 -35.51 29.07 -18.90
N SER A 156 -35.78 27.88 -18.38
CA SER A 156 -37.10 27.50 -17.84
C SER A 156 -37.49 28.31 -16.60
N LEU A 157 -36.54 28.55 -15.68
CA LEU A 157 -36.76 29.36 -14.47
C LEU A 157 -36.91 30.85 -14.77
N SER A 158 -36.23 31.36 -15.81
CA SER A 158 -36.41 32.75 -16.23
C SER A 158 -37.87 33.07 -16.57
N HIS A 159 -38.61 32.07 -17.07
CA HIS A 159 -40.02 32.18 -17.43
C HIS A 159 -40.98 31.83 -16.26
N ARG A 160 -40.55 30.98 -15.31
CA ARG A 160 -41.36 30.54 -14.16
C ARG A 160 -40.70 30.94 -12.84
N LYS A 161 -40.95 32.18 -12.39
CA LYS A 161 -40.41 32.75 -11.14
C LYS A 161 -41.20 32.28 -9.92
N LYS A 162 -41.01 31.03 -9.49
CA LYS A 162 -41.75 30.43 -8.36
C LYS A 162 -41.17 30.79 -6.97
N LEU A 163 -39.85 30.68 -6.79
CA LEU A 163 -39.16 30.90 -5.50
C LEU A 163 -38.46 32.27 -5.41
N GLY A 164 -38.54 33.06 -6.50
CA GLY A 164 -37.93 34.37 -6.61
C GLY A 164 -36.54 34.31 -7.24
N ILE A 165 -36.24 35.30 -8.09
CA ILE A 165 -35.06 35.34 -8.99
C ILE A 165 -33.74 35.08 -8.23
N HIS A 166 -33.58 35.66 -7.05
CA HIS A 166 -32.34 35.54 -6.28
C HIS A 166 -32.14 34.14 -5.67
N CYS A 167 -33.23 33.52 -5.17
CA CYS A 167 -33.16 32.19 -4.57
C CYS A 167 -32.89 31.13 -5.63
N ASP A 168 -33.60 31.23 -6.75
CA ASP A 168 -33.46 30.37 -7.92
C ASP A 168 -32.02 30.35 -8.47
N VAL A 169 -31.42 31.52 -8.66
CA VAL A 169 -30.03 31.64 -9.13
C VAL A 169 -29.03 31.07 -8.12
N LEU A 170 -29.22 31.35 -6.83
CA LEU A 170 -28.35 30.83 -5.78
C LEU A 170 -28.42 29.30 -5.70
N LEU A 171 -29.61 28.72 -5.78
CA LEU A 171 -29.81 27.28 -5.71
C LEU A 171 -29.20 26.56 -6.92
N MET A 172 -29.42 27.09 -8.13
CA MET A 172 -28.85 26.55 -9.37
C MET A 172 -27.32 26.63 -9.39
N THR A 173 -26.74 27.74 -8.93
CA THR A 173 -25.28 27.89 -8.85
C THR A 173 -24.66 26.95 -7.82
N VAL A 174 -25.27 26.83 -6.63
CA VAL A 174 -24.81 25.87 -5.60
C VAL A 174 -24.93 24.43 -6.09
N ALA A 175 -26.06 24.05 -6.68
CA ALA A 175 -26.27 22.71 -7.24
C ALA A 175 -25.24 22.39 -8.33
N GLY A 176 -25.06 23.28 -9.31
CA GLY A 176 -24.07 23.12 -10.38
C GLY A 176 -22.64 23.00 -9.86
N MET A 177 -22.22 23.87 -8.94
CA MET A 177 -20.88 23.81 -8.33
C MET A 177 -20.67 22.52 -7.53
N LYS A 178 -21.66 22.09 -6.75
CA LYS A 178 -21.57 20.87 -5.93
C LYS A 178 -21.52 19.62 -6.80
N LEU A 179 -22.33 19.54 -7.86
CA LEU A 179 -22.32 18.42 -8.80
C LEU A 179 -21.01 18.35 -9.58
N LEU A 180 -20.47 19.50 -10.04
CA LEU A 180 -19.15 19.54 -10.67
C LEU A 180 -18.09 19.04 -9.70
N ARG A 181 -18.04 19.58 -8.48
CA ARG A 181 -17.09 19.11 -7.46
C ARG A 181 -17.21 17.60 -7.20
N ALA A 182 -18.42 17.08 -7.08
CA ALA A 182 -18.65 15.65 -6.89
C ALA A 182 -18.09 14.83 -8.07
N SER A 183 -18.31 15.24 -9.31
CA SER A 183 -17.79 14.55 -10.50
C SER A 183 -16.26 14.50 -10.57
N PHE A 184 -15.56 15.53 -10.10
CA PHE A 184 -14.10 15.54 -10.07
C PHE A 184 -13.51 14.73 -8.89
N CYS A 185 -14.12 14.83 -7.71
CA CYS A 185 -13.63 14.20 -6.48
C CYS A 185 -13.98 12.71 -6.38
N ASN A 186 -15.23 12.32 -6.71
CA ASN A 186 -15.70 10.94 -6.60
C ASN A 186 -16.74 10.62 -7.70
N PRO A 187 -16.30 10.28 -8.92
CA PRO A 187 -17.19 9.93 -10.02
C PRO A 187 -17.85 8.54 -9.87
N SER A 188 -17.32 7.68 -8.99
CA SER A 188 -17.66 6.24 -8.92
C SER A 188 -19.16 5.95 -8.82
N PHE A 189 -19.92 6.77 -8.09
CA PHE A 189 -21.36 6.58 -7.89
C PHE A 189 -22.23 7.52 -8.74
N GLN A 190 -21.62 8.47 -9.42
CA GLN A 190 -22.32 9.58 -10.07
C GLN A 190 -23.17 9.10 -11.25
N PHE A 191 -22.73 8.06 -11.98
CA PHE A 191 -23.50 7.48 -13.08
C PHE A 191 -24.77 6.76 -12.58
N VAL A 192 -24.69 6.04 -11.46
CA VAL A 192 -25.84 5.35 -10.85
C VAL A 192 -26.87 6.38 -10.40
N THR A 193 -26.41 7.42 -9.70
CA THR A 193 -27.27 8.53 -9.28
C THR A 193 -27.94 9.19 -10.48
N LEU A 194 -27.20 9.46 -11.57
CA LEU A 194 -27.76 10.09 -12.77
C LEU A 194 -28.83 9.23 -13.43
N VAL A 195 -28.55 7.96 -13.70
CA VAL A 195 -29.49 7.03 -14.32
C VAL A 195 -30.75 6.88 -13.47
N PHE A 196 -30.59 6.70 -12.16
CA PHE A 196 -31.74 6.59 -11.27
C PHE A 196 -32.55 7.89 -11.21
N THR A 197 -31.90 9.05 -11.17
CA THR A 197 -32.61 10.35 -11.17
C THR A 197 -33.50 10.48 -12.40
N ILE A 198 -32.98 10.10 -13.58
CA ILE A 198 -33.75 10.13 -14.82
C ILE A 198 -34.94 9.19 -14.72
N VAL A 199 -34.71 7.91 -14.39
CA VAL A 199 -35.79 6.91 -14.32
C VAL A 199 -36.86 7.31 -13.29
N PHE A 200 -36.44 7.77 -12.10
CA PHE A 200 -37.35 8.11 -11.02
C PHE A 200 -38.24 9.32 -11.35
N PHE A 201 -37.67 10.40 -11.90
CA PHE A 201 -38.45 11.60 -12.21
C PHE A 201 -39.18 11.52 -13.55
N GLU A 202 -38.71 10.72 -14.51
CA GLU A 202 -39.39 10.56 -15.80
C GLU A 202 -40.58 9.60 -15.71
N PHE A 203 -40.48 8.52 -14.92
CA PHE A 203 -41.52 7.49 -14.83
C PHE A 203 -42.38 7.54 -13.56
N ASP A 204 -41.77 7.65 -12.37
CA ASP A 204 -42.50 7.46 -11.11
C ASP A 204 -43.01 8.77 -10.48
N CYS A 205 -42.17 9.81 -10.46
CA CYS A 205 -42.41 11.04 -9.71
C CYS A 205 -42.34 12.32 -10.56
N SER A 206 -42.87 12.29 -11.78
CA SER A 206 -42.86 13.43 -12.71
C SER A 206 -43.53 14.71 -12.18
N ARG A 207 -44.46 14.58 -11.23
CA ARG A 207 -45.12 15.73 -10.59
C ARG A 207 -44.27 16.43 -9.52
N ALA A 208 -43.27 15.76 -8.98
CA ALA A 208 -42.39 16.28 -7.93
C ALA A 208 -41.13 16.95 -8.51
N SER A 209 -40.80 16.68 -9.77
CA SER A 209 -39.66 17.29 -10.47
C SER A 209 -39.88 18.79 -10.65
N GLU A 210 -38.94 19.61 -10.16
CA GLU A 210 -38.91 21.04 -10.47
C GLU A 210 -37.95 21.35 -11.62
N THR A 211 -36.70 20.89 -11.50
CA THR A 211 -35.66 21.01 -12.53
C THR A 211 -34.70 19.85 -12.44
N PHE A 212 -34.18 19.41 -13.58
CA PHE A 212 -33.27 18.28 -13.62
C PHE A 212 -32.00 18.52 -12.78
N LEU A 213 -31.42 19.72 -12.81
CA LEU A 213 -30.23 20.02 -12.03
C LEU A 213 -30.46 19.90 -10.51
N LEU A 214 -31.59 20.41 -10.03
CA LEU A 214 -31.97 20.34 -8.62
C LEU A 214 -32.25 18.90 -8.20
N ASP A 215 -33.04 18.20 -9.01
CA ASP A 215 -33.39 16.80 -8.80
C ASP A 215 -32.13 15.95 -8.72
N PHE A 216 -31.18 16.14 -9.64
CA PHE A 216 -29.91 15.43 -9.64
C PHE A 216 -29.04 15.76 -8.42
N PHE A 217 -29.03 17.03 -7.99
CA PHE A 217 -28.33 17.44 -6.76
C PHE A 217 -28.92 16.79 -5.51
N ILE A 218 -30.25 16.80 -5.35
CA ILE A 218 -30.94 16.17 -4.21
C ILE A 218 -30.72 14.67 -4.23
N MET A 219 -30.86 14.02 -5.40
CA MET A 219 -30.66 12.59 -5.54
C MET A 219 -29.21 12.17 -5.24
N SER A 220 -28.21 13.01 -5.56
CA SER A 220 -26.82 12.75 -5.16
C SER A 220 -26.65 12.68 -3.64
N ILE A 221 -27.31 13.56 -2.89
CA ILE A 221 -27.31 13.52 -1.42
C ILE A 221 -28.03 12.26 -0.91
N VAL A 222 -29.21 11.96 -1.47
CA VAL A 222 -30.01 10.79 -1.09
C VAL A 222 -29.24 9.50 -1.33
N PHE A 223 -28.60 9.34 -2.49
CA PHE A 223 -27.81 8.15 -2.82
C PHE A 223 -26.61 7.98 -1.90
N HIS A 224 -25.91 9.04 -1.56
CA HIS A 224 -24.78 8.95 -0.65
C HIS A 224 -25.22 8.51 0.75
N LYS A 225 -26.36 9.01 1.24
CA LYS A 225 -26.96 8.58 2.50
C LYS A 225 -27.48 7.15 2.46
N LEU A 226 -28.11 6.75 1.36
CA LEU A 226 -28.61 5.39 1.18
C LEU A 226 -27.45 4.38 1.09
N ASN A 227 -26.34 4.78 0.47
CA ASN A 227 -25.14 3.96 0.43
C ASN A 227 -24.54 3.75 1.83
N ASP A 228 -24.39 4.80 2.64
CA ASP A 228 -23.97 4.67 4.06
C ASP A 228 -24.92 3.78 4.86
N LEU A 229 -26.24 3.93 4.64
CA LEU A 229 -27.26 3.09 5.28
C LEU A 229 -27.06 1.61 4.92
N LEU A 230 -26.86 1.31 3.63
CA LEU A 230 -26.64 -0.05 3.15
C LEU A 230 -25.37 -0.66 3.74
N HIS A 231 -24.27 0.09 3.83
CA HIS A 231 -23.04 -0.40 4.43
C HIS A 231 -23.22 -0.71 5.93
N LYS A 232 -23.91 0.16 6.67
CA LYS A 232 -24.24 -0.08 8.08
C LYS A 232 -25.15 -1.28 8.28
N LEU A 233 -26.19 -1.42 7.44
CA LEU A 233 -27.08 -2.57 7.49
C LEU A 233 -26.35 -3.87 7.14
N ASN A 234 -25.49 -3.85 6.12
CA ASN A 234 -24.68 -5.01 5.77
C ASN A 234 -23.76 -5.42 6.92
N PHE A 235 -23.06 -4.46 7.52
CA PHE A 235 -22.22 -4.72 8.69
C PHE A 235 -23.01 -5.32 9.85
N ILE A 236 -24.20 -4.79 10.16
CA ILE A 236 -25.06 -5.35 11.21
C ILE A 236 -25.52 -6.77 10.85
N MET A 237 -25.90 -7.02 9.60
CA MET A 237 -26.33 -8.34 9.15
C MET A 237 -25.20 -9.37 9.26
N VAL A 238 -23.99 -9.02 8.82
CA VAL A 238 -22.79 -9.87 8.93
C VAL A 238 -22.45 -10.12 10.39
N TYR A 239 -22.41 -9.07 11.22
CA TYR A 239 -22.08 -9.17 12.64
C TYR A 239 -23.08 -10.03 13.44
N MET A 240 -24.36 -10.00 13.05
CA MET A 240 -25.44 -10.76 13.69
C MET A 240 -25.63 -12.17 13.12
N ALA A 241 -24.86 -12.56 12.10
CA ALA A 241 -25.04 -13.83 11.42
C ALA A 241 -24.71 -15.02 12.36
N PRO A 242 -25.65 -15.96 12.59
CA PRO A 242 -25.47 -17.06 13.55
C PRO A 242 -24.28 -17.99 13.28
N TRP A 243 -23.85 -18.11 12.02
CA TRP A 243 -22.73 -18.97 11.60
C TRP A 243 -21.36 -18.31 11.67
N GLN A 244 -21.28 -16.98 11.75
CA GLN A 244 -20.02 -16.23 11.91
C GLN A 244 -19.61 -16.06 13.37
N ILE A 245 -20.49 -16.43 14.31
CA ILE A 245 -20.25 -16.26 15.74
C ILE A 245 -19.45 -17.46 16.24
N ALA A 246 -18.24 -17.19 16.71
CA ALA A 246 -17.56 -18.13 17.58
C ALA A 246 -18.42 -18.28 18.85
N TRP A 247 -19.10 -19.42 19.00
CA TRP A 247 -19.89 -19.81 20.18
C TRP A 247 -18.99 -20.06 21.42
N GLY A 248 -17.94 -19.25 21.59
CA GLY A 248 -16.94 -19.39 22.63
C GLY A 248 -17.42 -18.93 24.01
N SER A 249 -18.57 -18.22 24.11
CA SER A 249 -19.15 -17.85 25.39
C SER A 249 -20.67 -18.02 25.43
N ALA A 250 -21.18 -18.52 26.56
CA ALA A 250 -22.62 -18.68 26.80
C ALA A 250 -23.38 -17.34 26.74
N PHE A 251 -22.70 -16.21 26.98
CA PHE A 251 -23.30 -14.88 26.91
C PHE A 251 -23.75 -14.53 25.48
N HIS A 252 -22.97 -14.86 24.45
CA HIS A 252 -23.35 -14.59 23.06
C HIS A 252 -24.56 -15.42 22.63
N ALA A 253 -24.66 -16.66 23.12
CA ALA A 253 -25.81 -17.54 22.88
C ALA A 253 -27.13 -16.97 23.42
N PHE A 254 -27.10 -16.28 24.57
CA PHE A 254 -28.29 -15.66 25.16
C PHE A 254 -28.59 -14.25 24.61
N ALA A 255 -27.56 -13.42 24.39
CA ALA A 255 -27.74 -12.02 24.00
C ALA A 255 -28.38 -11.86 22.61
N GLN A 256 -28.18 -12.83 21.71
CA GLN A 256 -28.62 -12.73 20.32
C GLN A 256 -30.14 -12.91 20.14
N PRO A 257 -30.81 -13.89 20.78
CA PRO A 257 -32.28 -13.92 20.85
C PRO A 257 -32.88 -12.64 21.45
N PHE A 258 -32.23 -12.04 22.45
CA PHE A 258 -32.68 -10.78 23.06
C PHE A 258 -32.50 -9.56 22.14
N ALA A 259 -31.63 -9.63 21.13
CA ALA A 259 -31.50 -8.56 20.14
C ALA A 259 -32.66 -8.52 19.13
N VAL A 260 -33.36 -9.65 18.90
CA VAL A 260 -34.47 -9.74 17.93
C VAL A 260 -35.64 -8.79 18.28
N PRO A 261 -36.14 -8.72 19.53
CA PRO A 261 -37.11 -7.71 19.96
C PRO A 261 -36.64 -6.26 19.77
N HIS A 262 -35.33 -6.02 19.82
CA HIS A 262 -34.73 -4.70 19.67
C HIS A 262 -34.40 -4.33 18.21
N SER A 263 -34.73 -5.20 17.24
CA SER A 263 -34.49 -4.97 15.81
C SER A 263 -35.08 -3.66 15.28
N ALA A 264 -36.32 -3.31 15.68
CA ALA A 264 -36.95 -2.05 15.30
C ALA A 264 -36.20 -0.82 15.85
N MET A 265 -35.72 -0.91 17.09
CA MET A 265 -34.90 0.14 17.71
C MET A 265 -33.55 0.26 17.00
N LEU A 266 -32.92 -0.86 16.66
CA LEU A 266 -31.67 -0.90 15.92
C LEU A 266 -31.80 -0.31 14.51
N LEU A 267 -32.90 -0.58 13.80
CA LEU A 267 -33.17 0.01 12.48
C LEU A 267 -33.37 1.52 12.58
N LEU A 268 -34.19 1.99 13.53
CA LEU A 268 -34.38 3.41 13.79
C LEU A 268 -33.06 4.10 14.13
N GLN A 269 -32.26 3.46 14.98
CA GLN A 269 -30.95 3.96 15.38
C GLN A 269 -30.00 4.05 14.18
N THR A 270 -29.97 3.01 13.34
CA THR A 270 -29.16 2.96 12.12
C THR A 270 -29.57 4.05 11.13
N PHE A 271 -30.86 4.34 11.03
CA PHE A 271 -31.35 5.45 10.22
C PHE A 271 -30.88 6.82 10.79
N ILE A 272 -31.03 7.03 12.10
CA ILE A 272 -30.57 8.26 12.77
C ILE A 272 -29.06 8.43 12.62
N THR A 273 -28.27 7.38 12.82
CA THR A 273 -26.81 7.46 12.67
C THR A 273 -26.39 7.75 11.24
N THR A 274 -27.12 7.24 10.25
CA THR A 274 -26.90 7.56 8.84
C THR A 274 -27.21 9.02 8.54
N LEU A 275 -28.30 9.57 9.10
CA LEU A 275 -28.66 10.96 8.93
C LEU A 275 -27.56 11.91 9.44
N PHE A 276 -26.97 11.61 10.61
CA PHE A 276 -25.94 12.43 11.23
C PHE A 276 -24.48 12.01 10.93
N TYR A 277 -24.26 10.98 10.10
CA TYR A 277 -22.93 10.36 9.90
C TYR A 277 -22.23 9.98 11.21
N THR A 278 -22.99 9.47 12.18
CA THR A 278 -22.41 8.95 13.42
C THR A 278 -22.08 7.45 13.26
N PRO A 279 -20.98 6.97 13.89
CA PRO A 279 -20.70 5.55 13.97
C PRO A 279 -21.70 4.79 14.84
N LEU A 280 -21.85 3.49 14.56
CA LEU A 280 -22.52 2.54 15.43
C LEU A 280 -21.44 1.75 16.18
N SER A 281 -21.53 1.70 17.51
CA SER A 281 -20.62 0.92 18.34
C SER A 281 -21.36 -0.25 18.99
N PRO A 282 -20.85 -1.50 18.89
CA PRO A 282 -21.42 -2.62 19.62
C PRO A 282 -21.22 -2.43 21.12
N PHE A 283 -22.28 -2.54 21.91
CA PHE A 283 -22.23 -2.41 23.36
C PHE A 283 -21.56 -3.64 23.95
N LEU A 284 -20.38 -3.49 24.58
CA LEU A 284 -19.61 -4.59 25.18
C LEU A 284 -19.31 -5.75 24.20
N GLY A 285 -19.20 -5.49 22.90
CA GLY A 285 -19.05 -6.54 21.89
C GLY A 285 -20.28 -7.44 21.74
N SER A 286 -21.45 -7.00 22.20
CA SER A 286 -22.71 -7.73 22.07
C SER A 286 -23.46 -7.37 20.78
N ALA A 287 -24.56 -8.09 20.53
CA ALA A 287 -25.52 -7.89 19.45
C ALA A 287 -26.31 -6.56 19.50
N ILE A 288 -26.14 -5.76 20.55
CA ILE A 288 -26.84 -4.48 20.75
C ILE A 288 -25.91 -3.34 20.35
N PHE A 289 -26.32 -2.51 19.40
CA PHE A 289 -25.57 -1.35 18.95
C PHE A 289 -26.03 -0.07 19.65
N ILE A 290 -25.11 0.83 19.98
CA ILE A 290 -25.38 2.17 20.53
C ILE A 290 -24.84 3.24 19.56
N THR A 291 -25.49 4.39 19.49
CA THR A 291 -25.03 5.54 18.72
C THR A 291 -23.79 6.13 19.38
N SER A 292 -22.69 6.23 18.64
CA SER A 292 -21.53 6.96 19.14
C SER A 292 -21.63 8.45 18.80
N TYR A 293 -20.76 9.24 19.41
CA TYR A 293 -20.56 10.64 19.02
C TYR A 293 -20.02 10.73 17.57
N PRO A 294 -20.34 11.82 16.83
CA PRO A 294 -19.79 12.04 15.50
C PRO A 294 -18.26 12.13 15.57
N ARG A 295 -17.58 11.33 14.74
CA ARG A 295 -16.12 11.33 14.64
C ARG A 295 -15.72 11.98 13.31
N PRO A 296 -14.72 12.87 13.30
CA PRO A 296 -14.19 13.36 12.04
C PRO A 296 -13.48 12.25 11.29
N VAL A 297 -13.43 12.39 9.97
CA VAL A 297 -12.73 11.45 9.08
C VAL A 297 -11.25 11.38 9.46
N LYS A 298 -10.59 12.51 9.69
CA LYS A 298 -9.24 12.50 10.25
C LYS A 298 -9.28 12.13 11.73
N PHE A 299 -8.60 11.05 12.10
CA PHE A 299 -8.43 10.69 13.49
C PHE A 299 -7.48 11.66 14.20
N TRP A 300 -7.86 12.05 15.42
CA TRP A 300 -7.02 12.84 16.32
C TRP A 300 -6.02 11.93 17.02
N GLU A 301 -4.87 11.71 16.40
CA GLU A 301 -3.76 11.07 17.08
C GLU A 301 -2.85 12.08 17.73
N ARG A 302 -2.31 11.68 18.89
CA ARG A 302 -1.16 12.34 19.48
C ARG A 302 0.01 12.08 18.54
N ASN A 303 0.73 13.13 18.13
CA ASN A 303 1.91 12.98 17.29
C ASN A 303 2.97 12.18 18.08
N TYR A 304 3.04 10.88 17.86
CA TYR A 304 4.14 10.06 18.31
C TYR A 304 5.28 10.28 17.32
N ASN A 305 6.17 11.23 17.62
CA ASN A 305 7.42 11.35 16.89
C ASN A 305 8.31 10.17 17.28
N THR A 306 8.16 9.04 16.59
CA THR A 306 9.12 7.94 16.67
C THR A 306 10.36 8.37 15.92
N LYS A 307 11.35 8.92 16.64
CA LYS A 307 12.68 9.12 16.06
C LYS A 307 13.36 7.76 15.99
N ARG A 308 13.99 7.46 14.86
CA ARG A 308 14.88 6.30 14.72
C ARG A 308 15.88 6.31 15.89
N ILE A 309 15.91 5.21 16.64
CA ILE A 309 16.85 5.03 17.74
C ILE A 309 18.05 4.31 17.16
N ASP A 310 19.09 5.06 16.79
CA ASP A 310 20.37 4.47 16.40
C ASP A 310 21.35 4.48 17.58
N ASN A 311 22.45 3.75 17.45
CA ASN A 311 23.54 3.72 18.42
C ASN A 311 24.23 5.09 18.56
N SER A 312 24.10 5.98 17.57
CA SER A 312 24.55 7.38 17.64
C SER A 312 23.65 8.27 18.50
N ASN A 313 22.38 7.90 18.65
CA ASN A 313 21.33 8.73 19.27
C ASN A 313 20.79 8.15 20.59
N SER A 314 21.26 6.96 21.00
CA SER A 314 20.86 6.27 22.23
C SER A 314 21.93 6.40 23.32
N ARG A 315 21.51 6.50 24.58
CA ARG A 315 22.46 6.54 25.72
C ARG A 315 23.06 5.15 25.90
N LEU A 316 24.34 5.06 26.26
CA LEU A 316 25.04 3.78 26.50
C LEU A 316 24.27 2.83 27.44
N VAL A 317 23.56 3.39 28.43
CA VAL A 317 22.72 2.62 29.37
C VAL A 317 21.60 1.85 28.67
N SER A 318 20.90 2.45 27.68
CA SER A 318 19.86 1.74 26.93
C SER A 318 20.41 0.70 25.96
N GLN A 319 21.70 0.76 25.63
CA GLN A 319 22.39 -0.26 24.83
C GLN A 319 22.85 -1.45 25.69
N VAL A 320 23.10 -1.22 26.98
CA VAL A 320 23.52 -2.24 27.95
C VAL A 320 22.32 -2.99 28.52
N ASP A 321 21.23 -2.28 28.83
CA ASP A 321 19.97 -2.87 29.28
C ASP A 321 19.11 -3.35 28.09
N LYS A 322 19.64 -4.29 27.31
CA LYS A 322 18.92 -4.91 26.17
C LYS A 322 17.64 -5.60 26.65
N GLU A 323 16.55 -4.85 26.71
CA GLU A 323 15.20 -5.41 26.68
C GLU A 323 14.98 -5.97 25.28
N THR A 324 14.68 -7.26 25.18
CA THR A 324 14.52 -8.03 23.95
C THR A 324 13.43 -7.51 22.99
N GLY A 325 12.69 -6.44 23.33
CA GLY A 325 11.70 -5.77 22.48
C GLY A 325 12.11 -4.38 21.97
N CYS A 326 13.30 -3.88 22.28
CA CYS A 326 13.75 -2.56 21.81
C CYS A 326 14.07 -2.55 20.29
N ASP A 327 14.64 -3.65 19.79
CA ASP A 327 15.00 -3.81 18.37
C ASP A 327 13.75 -3.85 17.47
N ASP A 328 12.68 -4.52 17.90
CA ASP A 328 11.42 -4.62 17.15
C ASP A 328 10.74 -3.26 16.96
N ASN A 329 10.71 -2.43 18.01
CA ASN A 329 10.16 -1.07 17.95
C ASN A 329 10.97 -0.17 17.01
N ASN A 330 12.29 -0.35 16.97
CA ASN A 330 13.15 0.39 16.05
C ASN A 330 12.93 -0.06 14.61
N LEU A 331 12.82 -1.38 14.36
CA LEU A 331 12.47 -1.93 13.04
C LEU A 331 11.11 -1.44 12.55
N ASN A 332 10.10 -1.44 13.44
CA ASN A 332 8.78 -0.87 13.14
C ASN A 332 8.94 0.58 12.67
N SER A 333 9.70 1.41 13.41
CA SER A 333 9.89 2.82 13.05
C SER A 333 10.56 3.03 11.69
N ILE A 334 11.56 2.21 11.34
CA ILE A 334 12.23 2.23 10.04
C ILE A 334 11.22 1.85 8.95
N PHE A 335 10.47 0.77 9.16
CA PHE A 335 9.50 0.31 8.18
C PHE A 335 8.36 1.32 7.97
N TYR A 336 7.85 1.93 9.05
CA TYR A 336 6.88 3.04 8.96
C TYR A 336 7.42 4.19 8.10
N GLU A 337 8.67 4.58 8.31
CA GLU A 337 9.28 5.68 7.56
C GLU A 337 9.40 5.35 6.07
N TYR A 338 9.95 4.18 5.72
CA TYR A 338 10.09 3.75 4.33
C TYR A 338 8.73 3.54 3.65
N LEU A 339 7.80 2.85 4.31
CA LEU A 339 6.47 2.61 3.77
C LEU A 339 5.71 3.92 3.55
N THR A 340 5.79 4.85 4.50
CA THR A 340 5.16 6.17 4.37
C THR A 340 5.74 6.94 3.19
N ARG A 341 7.07 6.96 3.03
CA ARG A 341 7.73 7.64 1.89
C ARG A 341 7.39 7.00 0.56
N SER A 342 7.33 5.67 0.50
CA SER A 342 6.96 4.93 -0.71
C SER A 342 5.52 5.22 -1.11
N LEU A 343 4.57 5.16 -0.16
CA LEU A 343 3.17 5.53 -0.38
C LEU A 343 3.03 7.01 -0.77
N GLN A 344 3.80 7.93 -0.18
CA GLN A 344 3.81 9.34 -0.60
C GLN A 344 4.23 9.52 -2.06
N HIS A 345 5.11 8.65 -2.57
CA HIS A 345 5.58 8.67 -3.95
C HIS A 345 4.61 8.02 -4.94
N SER A 346 3.97 6.88 -4.58
CA SER A 346 3.19 6.08 -5.53
C SER A 346 1.66 6.19 -5.38
N LEU A 347 1.14 6.39 -4.17
CA LEU A 347 -0.27 6.15 -3.83
C LEU A 347 -1.25 6.93 -4.70
N CYS A 348 -0.98 8.22 -4.97
CA CYS A 348 -1.88 9.02 -5.79
C CYS A 348 -1.98 8.49 -7.23
N GLY A 349 -0.85 8.07 -7.81
CA GLY A 349 -0.82 7.45 -9.14
C GLY A 349 -1.56 6.12 -9.14
N ASP A 350 -1.31 5.27 -8.15
CA ASP A 350 -1.94 3.94 -8.05
C ASP A 350 -3.46 4.02 -7.88
N LEU A 351 -3.96 4.99 -7.11
CA LEU A 351 -5.39 5.30 -7.00
C LEU A 351 -5.96 5.77 -8.34
N MET A 352 -5.29 6.67 -9.06
CA MET A 352 -5.74 7.13 -10.38
C MET A 352 -5.76 6.00 -11.44
N LEU A 353 -4.86 5.02 -11.33
CA LEU A 353 -4.86 3.81 -12.17
C LEU A 353 -6.00 2.83 -11.81
N GLY A 354 -6.72 3.09 -10.73
CA GLY A 354 -7.78 2.23 -10.19
C GLY A 354 -7.24 0.94 -9.59
N ARG A 355 -5.96 0.90 -9.18
CA ARG A 355 -5.35 -0.32 -8.62
C ARG A 355 -6.07 -0.74 -7.34
N TRP A 356 -6.51 0.20 -6.51
CA TRP A 356 -7.22 -0.09 -5.26
C TRP A 356 -8.74 -0.25 -5.44
N GLY A 357 -9.22 -0.36 -6.68
CA GLY A 357 -10.65 -0.43 -6.99
C GLY A 357 -11.35 0.93 -6.84
N ASN A 358 -12.65 0.90 -6.52
CA ASN A 358 -13.42 2.11 -6.24
C ASN A 358 -13.09 2.60 -4.83
N TYR A 359 -12.67 3.86 -4.71
CA TYR A 359 -12.25 4.47 -3.46
C TYR A 359 -12.96 5.80 -3.23
N SER A 360 -13.08 6.20 -1.97
CA SER A 360 -13.71 7.44 -1.51
C SER A 360 -13.01 7.98 -0.25
N SER A 361 -13.28 9.24 0.08
CA SER A 361 -12.72 9.87 1.27
C SER A 361 -13.32 9.23 2.53
N GLY A 362 -12.47 8.71 3.41
CA GLY A 362 -12.83 7.96 4.61
C GLY A 362 -12.67 6.44 4.49
N ASP A 363 -12.33 5.93 3.30
CA ASP A 363 -12.12 4.50 3.11
C ASP A 363 -10.81 4.02 3.74
N CYS A 364 -10.87 2.82 4.29
CA CYS A 364 -9.77 2.17 4.99
C CYS A 364 -9.36 0.91 4.25
N PHE A 365 -8.06 0.78 4.00
CA PHE A 365 -7.45 -0.35 3.33
C PHE A 365 -6.47 -1.05 4.25
N ILE A 366 -6.44 -2.38 4.20
CA ILE A 366 -5.47 -3.20 4.91
C ILE A 366 -4.53 -3.78 3.87
N LEU A 367 -3.26 -3.39 3.95
CA LEU A 367 -2.18 -4.02 3.20
C LEU A 367 -1.67 -5.17 4.06
N ALA A 368 -1.86 -6.40 3.61
CA ALA A 368 -1.38 -7.59 4.28
C ALA A 368 -0.21 -8.22 3.49
N SER A 369 0.82 -8.62 4.21
CA SER A 369 1.97 -9.40 3.76
C SER A 369 2.20 -10.51 4.77
N ASP A 370 2.91 -11.58 4.39
CA ASP A 370 3.14 -12.78 5.22
C ASP A 370 3.54 -12.52 6.68
N TYR A 371 4.23 -11.40 6.96
CA TYR A 371 4.70 -11.04 8.30
C TYR A 371 4.27 -9.64 8.78
N LEU A 372 3.56 -8.87 7.94
CA LEU A 372 3.31 -7.45 8.17
C LEU A 372 1.95 -7.03 7.67
N ASN A 373 1.19 -6.37 8.54
CA ASN A 373 -0.05 -5.71 8.16
C ASN A 373 0.08 -4.20 8.35
N ALA A 374 -0.47 -3.44 7.41
CA ALA A 374 -0.47 -2.00 7.45
C ALA A 374 -1.87 -1.48 7.11
N PHE A 375 -2.38 -0.60 7.95
CA PHE A 375 -3.67 0.03 7.78
C PHE A 375 -3.49 1.42 7.16
N VAL A 376 -4.04 1.61 5.97
CA VAL A 376 -3.99 2.87 5.22
C VAL A 376 -5.38 3.47 5.16
N HIS A 377 -5.55 4.65 5.76
CA HIS A 377 -6.81 5.39 5.74
C HIS A 377 -6.71 6.61 4.82
N LEU A 378 -7.60 6.71 3.84
CA LEU A 378 -7.71 7.87 2.96
C LEU A 378 -8.51 8.98 3.64
N ILE A 379 -7.87 10.10 4.00
CA ILE A 379 -8.54 11.19 4.72
C ILE A 379 -9.27 12.11 3.73
N GLU A 380 -8.55 12.60 2.74
CA GLU A 380 -9.08 13.54 1.75
C GLU A 380 -8.45 13.28 0.39
N ILE A 381 -9.29 13.29 -0.64
CA ILE A 381 -8.91 13.15 -2.04
C ILE A 381 -9.46 14.36 -2.80
N GLY A 382 -8.59 15.00 -3.58
CA GLY A 382 -9.02 16.06 -4.48
C GLY A 382 -7.90 16.53 -5.39
N ASN A 383 -8.24 16.78 -6.66
CA ASN A 383 -7.38 17.46 -7.63
C ASN A 383 -5.92 16.96 -7.70
N GLY A 384 -5.73 15.63 -7.76
CA GLY A 384 -4.40 15.02 -7.82
C GLY A 384 -3.62 15.05 -6.50
N LEU A 385 -4.27 15.42 -5.39
CA LEU A 385 -3.73 15.32 -4.04
C LEU A 385 -4.52 14.28 -3.24
N VAL A 386 -3.78 13.47 -2.50
CA VAL A 386 -4.33 12.47 -1.59
C VAL A 386 -3.64 12.64 -0.25
N THR A 387 -4.44 12.78 0.80
CA THR A 387 -3.95 12.76 2.18
C THR A 387 -4.36 11.44 2.81
N PHE A 388 -3.40 10.77 3.45
CA PHE A 388 -3.63 9.48 4.07
C PHE A 388 -2.98 9.40 5.44
N GLN A 389 -3.41 8.42 6.23
CA GLN A 389 -2.83 8.06 7.52
C GLN A 389 -2.49 6.57 7.52
N LEU A 390 -1.27 6.26 7.95
CA LEU A 390 -0.75 4.90 8.05
C LEU A 390 -0.72 4.45 9.52
N ARG A 391 -1.16 3.22 9.81
CA ARG A 391 -1.22 2.60 11.15
C ARG A 391 -0.92 1.11 11.10
N GLY A 392 -0.72 0.50 12.27
CA GLY A 392 -0.87 -0.95 12.46
C GLY A 392 0.30 -1.84 12.04
N LEU A 393 1.46 -1.28 11.68
CA LEU A 393 2.69 -2.06 11.46
C LEU A 393 3.27 -2.51 12.80
N GLU A 394 3.18 -3.81 13.07
CA GLU A 394 3.85 -4.46 14.18
C GLU A 394 4.48 -5.78 13.68
N PHE A 395 5.81 -5.88 13.66
CA PHE A 395 6.53 -7.14 13.36
C PHE A 395 6.20 -8.27 14.36
N ARG A 396 5.79 -7.90 15.58
CA ARG A 396 5.36 -8.82 16.63
C ARG A 396 3.97 -8.43 17.11
N GLY A 397 2.98 -8.80 16.31
CA GLY A 397 1.58 -8.52 16.64
C GLY A 397 1.14 -9.22 17.93
N THR A 398 0.12 -8.66 18.56
CA THR A 398 -0.59 -9.35 19.64
C THR A 398 -1.27 -10.62 19.12
N TYR A 399 -1.61 -11.56 20.01
CA TYR A 399 -2.36 -12.77 19.63
C TYR A 399 -3.66 -12.44 18.87
N CYS A 400 -4.35 -11.36 19.26
CA CYS A 400 -5.54 -10.87 18.56
C CYS A 400 -5.20 -10.43 17.13
N GLN A 401 -4.10 -9.70 16.95
CA GLN A 401 -3.65 -9.26 15.64
C GLN A 401 -3.26 -10.43 14.73
N GLN A 402 -2.54 -11.43 15.25
CA GLN A 402 -2.22 -12.64 14.48
C GLN A 402 -3.47 -13.38 14.01
N ARG A 403 -4.48 -13.53 14.89
CA ARG A 403 -5.76 -14.12 14.49
C ARG A 403 -6.53 -13.30 13.46
N GLU A 404 -6.46 -11.98 13.54
CA GLU A 404 -7.01 -11.09 12.51
C GLU A 404 -6.28 -11.27 11.18
N VAL A 405 -4.94 -11.35 11.20
CA VAL A 405 -4.12 -11.60 9.99
C VAL A 405 -4.48 -12.94 9.37
N GLU A 406 -4.48 -14.01 10.17
CA GLU A 406 -4.82 -15.36 9.74
C GLU A 406 -6.21 -15.39 9.09
N ALA A 407 -7.22 -14.78 9.73
CA ALA A 407 -8.57 -14.71 9.18
C ALA A 407 -8.67 -13.92 7.85
N ILE A 408 -7.81 -12.92 7.63
CA ILE A 408 -7.76 -12.16 6.37
C ILE A 408 -7.00 -12.91 5.28
N THR A 409 -5.98 -13.69 5.65
CA THR A 409 -5.04 -14.33 4.72
C THR A 409 -5.43 -15.77 4.37
N GLU A 410 -6.26 -16.41 5.19
CA GLU A 410 -6.82 -17.74 4.93
C GLU A 410 -7.67 -17.70 3.66
N GLY A 411 -7.23 -18.44 2.64
CA GLY A 411 -7.87 -18.47 1.34
C GLY A 411 -9.21 -19.21 1.39
N VAL A 412 -10.29 -18.56 0.96
CA VAL A 412 -11.64 -19.15 0.90
C VAL A 412 -11.77 -20.20 -0.23
N GLU A 413 -10.71 -20.43 -0.99
CA GLU A 413 -10.68 -21.41 -2.10
C GLU A 413 -10.62 -22.86 -1.63
N GLU A 414 -10.26 -23.14 -0.36
CA GLU A 414 -10.14 -24.51 0.18
C GLU A 414 -11.44 -25.07 0.78
N ASP A 415 -12.54 -24.30 0.78
CA ASP A 415 -13.85 -24.71 1.31
C ASP A 415 -14.65 -25.57 0.29
N ASP A 416 -14.20 -26.81 0.09
CA ASP A 416 -14.84 -27.80 -0.79
C ASP A 416 -16.14 -28.40 -0.20
N SER A 417 -16.36 -28.27 1.10
CA SER A 417 -17.44 -28.99 1.79
C SER A 417 -18.68 -28.13 2.04
N CYS A 418 -19.83 -28.55 1.50
CA CYS A 418 -21.14 -28.23 2.08
C CYS A 418 -21.50 -29.34 3.06
N CYS A 419 -22.06 -29.01 4.24
CA CYS A 419 -22.31 -29.86 5.42
C CYS A 419 -22.66 -31.36 5.24
N CYS A 420 -23.08 -31.86 4.08
CA CYS A 420 -23.26 -33.29 3.79
C CYS A 420 -22.97 -33.71 2.33
N CYS A 421 -22.53 -32.82 1.44
CA CYS A 421 -22.37 -33.09 0.00
C CYS A 421 -21.14 -32.36 -0.55
N GLU A 422 -20.40 -33.01 -1.44
CA GLU A 422 -19.37 -32.39 -2.29
C GLU A 422 -19.97 -32.15 -3.69
N PRO A 423 -20.78 -31.09 -3.90
CA PRO A 423 -21.13 -30.70 -5.24
C PRO A 423 -19.86 -30.16 -5.89
N GLY A 424 -19.21 -30.97 -6.73
CA GLY A 424 -18.08 -30.51 -7.53
C GLY A 424 -18.42 -29.21 -8.26
N HIS A 425 -17.47 -28.28 -8.30
CA HIS A 425 -17.64 -26.99 -8.96
C HIS A 425 -16.95 -26.97 -10.34
N LEU A 426 -17.37 -26.06 -11.21
CA LEU A 426 -16.72 -25.87 -12.50
C LEU A 426 -15.30 -25.30 -12.30
N PRO A 427 -14.35 -25.62 -13.20
CA PRO A 427 -13.01 -25.03 -13.14
C PRO A 427 -13.12 -23.50 -13.24
N HIS A 428 -12.39 -22.78 -12.38
CA HIS A 428 -12.39 -21.32 -12.25
C HIS A 428 -13.65 -20.66 -11.64
N VAL A 429 -14.59 -21.47 -11.13
CA VAL A 429 -15.77 -20.99 -10.39
C VAL A 429 -15.66 -21.47 -8.95
N LEU A 430 -15.95 -20.59 -8.00
CA LEU A 430 -15.98 -20.93 -6.58
C LEU A 430 -17.10 -21.92 -6.26
N SER A 431 -16.90 -22.73 -5.22
CA SER A 431 -17.98 -23.53 -4.65
C SER A 431 -19.12 -22.63 -4.16
N CYS A 432 -20.36 -23.12 -4.17
CA CYS A 432 -21.49 -22.36 -3.64
C CYS A 432 -21.30 -21.99 -2.16
N ASN A 433 -20.58 -22.82 -1.40
CA ASN A 433 -20.28 -22.58 0.00
C ASN A 433 -19.26 -21.43 0.14
N ALA A 434 -18.15 -21.47 -0.61
CA ALA A 434 -17.16 -20.39 -0.64
C ALA A 434 -17.79 -19.05 -1.07
N ALA A 435 -18.60 -19.06 -2.12
CA ALA A 435 -19.32 -17.86 -2.59
C ALA A 435 -20.33 -17.32 -1.56
N PHE A 436 -20.94 -18.20 -0.76
CA PHE A 436 -21.81 -17.82 0.35
C PHE A 436 -20.99 -17.24 1.51
N ASN A 437 -19.89 -17.89 1.91
CA ASN A 437 -19.01 -17.42 2.98
C ASN A 437 -18.43 -16.03 2.67
N LEU A 438 -17.96 -15.81 1.44
CA LEU A 438 -17.42 -14.50 1.01
C LEU A 438 -18.41 -13.34 1.17
N ARG A 439 -19.71 -13.58 0.95
CA ARG A 439 -20.75 -12.54 1.12
C ARG A 439 -21.02 -12.18 2.59
N TRP A 440 -20.58 -13.04 3.50
CA TRP A 440 -20.75 -12.89 4.94
C TRP A 440 -19.46 -12.42 5.64
N LEU A 441 -18.44 -12.02 4.87
CA LEU A 441 -17.26 -11.35 5.40
C LEU A 441 -17.51 -9.84 5.54
N ALA A 442 -16.95 -9.24 6.59
CA ALA A 442 -17.01 -7.80 6.81
C ALA A 442 -15.94 -7.04 5.99
N TRP A 443 -14.98 -7.76 5.40
CA TRP A 443 -13.93 -7.24 4.52
C TRP A 443 -14.01 -7.91 3.15
N GLU A 444 -13.47 -7.23 2.14
CA GLU A 444 -13.36 -7.74 0.78
C GLU A 444 -11.92 -7.55 0.29
N VAL A 445 -11.37 -8.57 -0.36
CA VAL A 445 -10.04 -8.47 -0.99
C VAL A 445 -10.18 -7.68 -2.30
N THR A 446 -9.73 -6.43 -2.29
CA THR A 446 -9.75 -5.56 -3.47
C THR A 446 -8.70 -5.99 -4.50
N THR A 447 -7.47 -6.25 -4.05
CA THR A 447 -6.34 -6.71 -4.88
C THR A 447 -5.48 -7.71 -4.13
N THR A 448 -5.04 -8.76 -4.82
CA THR A 448 -4.14 -9.76 -4.22
C THR A 448 -2.67 -9.43 -4.29
N LYS A 449 -2.23 -8.72 -5.34
CA LYS A 449 -0.82 -8.36 -5.50
C LYS A 449 -0.70 -6.89 -5.78
N TYR A 450 -0.32 -6.16 -4.74
CA TYR A 450 0.04 -4.75 -4.80
C TYR A 450 1.52 -4.63 -4.50
N LEU A 451 2.29 -4.15 -5.49
CA LEU A 451 3.74 -3.98 -5.35
C LEU A 451 4.01 -2.61 -4.74
N LEU A 452 4.73 -2.61 -3.63
CA LEU A 452 5.24 -1.39 -3.02
C LEU A 452 6.75 -1.56 -2.78
N GLU A 453 7.52 -0.51 -3.00
CA GLU A 453 8.94 -0.51 -2.63
C GLU A 453 9.07 -0.60 -1.12
N GLY A 454 9.46 -1.78 -0.63
CA GLY A 454 9.67 -2.08 0.78
C GLY A 454 11.11 -1.82 1.21
N TYR A 455 11.30 -1.79 2.53
CA TYR A 455 12.63 -1.71 3.13
C TYR A 455 13.35 -3.07 3.01
N SER A 456 14.54 -3.09 2.41
CA SER A 456 15.39 -4.28 2.43
C SER A 456 16.34 -4.23 3.61
N ILE A 457 16.33 -5.29 4.44
CA ILE A 457 17.28 -5.45 5.54
C ILE A 457 18.73 -5.40 5.04
N SER A 458 18.98 -5.75 3.78
CA SER A 458 20.30 -5.66 3.15
C SER A 458 20.84 -4.23 3.00
N GLU A 459 19.97 -3.22 3.11
CA GLU A 459 20.37 -1.80 3.09
C GLU A 459 20.88 -1.33 4.46
N ASN A 460 20.64 -2.09 5.54
CA ASN A 460 21.29 -1.82 6.82
C ASN A 460 22.79 -2.10 6.71
N ASN A 461 23.59 -1.27 7.39
CA ASN A 461 25.02 -1.49 7.47
C ASN A 461 25.29 -2.84 8.16
N ALA A 462 25.98 -3.76 7.48
CA ALA A 462 26.35 -5.06 8.05
C ALA A 462 27.12 -4.94 9.39
N ALA A 463 27.82 -3.82 9.60
CA ALA A 463 28.52 -3.53 10.85
C ALA A 463 27.59 -3.38 12.07
N THR A 464 26.36 -2.87 11.87
CA THR A 464 25.37 -2.71 12.95
C THR A 464 24.60 -4.00 13.21
N MET A 465 24.33 -4.79 12.17
CA MET A 465 23.61 -6.07 12.31
C MET A 465 24.46 -7.19 12.90
N LEU A 466 25.76 -7.22 12.60
CA LEU A 466 26.66 -8.30 13.00
C LEU A 466 27.50 -7.92 14.22
N GLN A 467 26.99 -7.23 15.23
CA GLN A 467 27.80 -6.90 16.41
C GLN A 467 28.18 -8.12 17.27
N VAL A 468 27.39 -9.21 17.19
CA VAL A 468 27.66 -10.45 17.90
C VAL A 468 28.81 -11.21 17.21
N TYR A 469 29.85 -11.55 17.97
CA TYR A 469 31.04 -12.24 17.44
C TYR A 469 30.68 -13.55 16.72
N ASP A 470 29.68 -14.30 17.21
CA ASP A 470 29.23 -15.55 16.59
C ASP A 470 28.64 -15.35 15.19
N LEU A 471 27.89 -14.26 14.97
CA LEU A 471 27.34 -13.93 13.66
C LEU A 471 28.44 -13.46 12.69
N ARG A 472 29.42 -12.69 13.17
CA ARG A 472 30.60 -12.32 12.35
C ARG A 472 31.41 -13.55 11.95
N LYS A 473 31.60 -14.46 12.90
CA LYS A 473 32.31 -15.74 12.68
C LYS A 473 31.60 -16.54 11.58
N LEU A 474 30.29 -16.70 11.71
CA LEU A 474 29.47 -17.40 10.72
C LEU A 474 29.49 -16.71 9.34
N LEU A 475 29.44 -15.38 9.29
CA LEU A 475 29.60 -14.62 8.04
C LEU A 475 30.95 -14.92 7.38
N ILE A 476 32.07 -14.80 8.10
CA ILE A 476 33.40 -15.04 7.53
C ILE A 476 33.51 -16.49 7.03
N THR A 477 33.04 -17.47 7.80
CA THR A 477 33.06 -18.88 7.39
C THR A 477 32.27 -19.10 6.09
N TYR A 478 31.04 -18.57 5.99
CA TYR A 478 30.25 -18.71 4.75
C TYR A 478 30.82 -17.90 3.58
N TYR A 479 31.39 -16.74 3.85
CA TYR A 479 32.06 -15.92 2.85
C TYR A 479 33.27 -16.66 2.24
N LEU A 480 34.11 -17.26 3.07
CA LEU A 480 35.25 -18.07 2.62
C LEU A 480 34.80 -19.33 1.87
N LYS A 481 33.79 -20.06 2.38
CA LYS A 481 33.21 -21.21 1.67
C LYS A 481 32.64 -20.82 0.30
N SER A 482 32.06 -19.63 0.18
CA SER A 482 31.54 -19.08 -1.08
C SER A 482 32.66 -18.76 -2.06
N ILE A 483 33.75 -18.12 -1.61
CA ILE A 483 34.94 -17.88 -2.44
C ILE A 483 35.48 -19.20 -3.00
N ILE A 484 35.62 -20.22 -2.15
CA ILE A 484 36.09 -21.55 -2.55
C ILE A 484 35.14 -22.16 -3.58
N TYR A 485 33.84 -22.14 -3.32
CA TYR A 485 32.83 -22.72 -4.21
C TYR A 485 32.85 -22.07 -5.60
N TYR A 486 32.82 -20.73 -5.67
CA TYR A 486 32.82 -20.01 -6.95
C TYR A 486 34.16 -20.11 -7.69
N LEU A 487 35.28 -20.20 -6.97
CA LEU A 487 36.58 -20.45 -7.57
C LEU A 487 36.61 -21.81 -8.27
N ILE A 488 36.14 -22.86 -7.59
CA ILE A 488 36.14 -24.23 -8.11
C ILE A 488 35.19 -24.37 -9.30
N GLN A 489 34.01 -23.72 -9.24
CA GLN A 489 33.04 -23.72 -10.34
C GLN A 489 33.49 -22.89 -11.56
N SER A 490 34.55 -22.09 -11.44
CA SER A 490 34.98 -21.20 -12.51
C SER A 490 35.53 -21.95 -13.73
N LEU A 491 35.08 -21.58 -14.93
CA LEU A 491 35.56 -22.17 -16.19
C LEU A 491 37.08 -21.95 -16.43
N LYS A 492 37.67 -20.97 -15.74
CA LYS A 492 39.09 -20.60 -15.85
C LYS A 492 39.99 -21.29 -14.82
N LEU A 493 39.44 -22.10 -13.90
CA LEU A 493 40.22 -22.76 -12.86
C LEU A 493 41.43 -23.52 -13.40
N GLN A 494 41.21 -24.34 -14.44
CA GLN A 494 42.26 -25.15 -15.08
C GLN A 494 43.36 -24.29 -15.72
N THR A 495 43.02 -23.08 -16.16
CA THR A 495 44.01 -22.13 -16.70
C THR A 495 44.81 -21.49 -15.57
N TRP A 496 44.18 -21.13 -14.46
CA TRP A 496 44.84 -20.48 -13.32
C TRP A 496 45.79 -21.41 -12.57
N ILE A 497 45.43 -22.67 -12.40
CA ILE A 497 46.27 -23.67 -11.73
C ILE A 497 47.55 -23.96 -12.53
N LYS A 498 47.47 -23.92 -13.87
CA LYS A 498 48.59 -24.23 -14.77
C LYS A 498 49.41 -23.00 -15.17
N ASP A 499 48.97 -21.80 -14.81
CA ASP A 499 49.63 -20.57 -15.20
C ASP A 499 50.91 -20.35 -14.37
N PRO A 500 52.11 -20.37 -15.00
CA PRO A 500 53.36 -20.23 -14.29
C PRO A 500 53.54 -18.84 -13.66
N SER A 501 52.81 -17.81 -14.10
CA SER A 501 52.86 -16.48 -13.51
C SER A 501 52.21 -16.45 -12.13
N ILE A 502 51.05 -17.12 -11.98
CA ILE A 502 50.31 -17.25 -10.73
C ILE A 502 51.07 -18.14 -9.75
N THR A 503 51.59 -19.29 -10.22
CA THR A 503 52.39 -20.18 -9.37
C THR A 503 53.62 -19.46 -8.81
N LYS A 504 54.30 -18.63 -9.63
CA LYS A 504 55.46 -17.82 -9.19
C LYS A 504 55.08 -16.76 -8.15
N ALA A 505 53.93 -16.12 -8.28
CA ALA A 505 53.46 -15.13 -7.32
C ALA A 505 53.06 -15.76 -5.96
N LEU A 506 52.57 -17.00 -5.98
CA LEU A 506 52.06 -17.71 -4.80
C LEU A 506 53.09 -18.63 -4.11
N VAL A 507 54.38 -18.58 -4.49
CA VAL A 507 55.45 -19.42 -3.90
C VAL A 507 55.57 -19.28 -2.38
N SER A 508 55.23 -18.11 -1.81
CA SER A 508 55.23 -17.93 -0.36
C SER A 508 54.06 -18.67 0.31
N TYR A 509 52.89 -18.71 -0.35
CA TYR A 509 51.66 -19.33 0.16
C TYR A 509 51.68 -20.85 0.12
N THR A 510 52.61 -21.48 -0.62
CA THR A 510 52.81 -22.94 -0.62
C THR A 510 53.54 -23.42 0.64
N LYS A 511 54.29 -22.55 1.32
CA LYS A 511 55.07 -22.93 2.51
C LYS A 511 54.16 -23.07 3.72
N TRP A 512 54.23 -24.22 4.39
CA TRP A 512 53.43 -24.56 5.58
C TRP A 512 53.58 -23.57 6.74
N HIS A 513 54.79 -23.05 6.92
CA HIS A 513 55.19 -22.09 7.96
C HIS A 513 55.08 -20.61 7.52
N HIS A 514 54.50 -20.33 6.35
CA HIS A 514 54.17 -18.94 5.99
C HIS A 514 53.00 -18.47 6.84
N ILE A 515 53.19 -17.35 7.54
CA ILE A 515 52.20 -16.80 8.47
C ILE A 515 51.71 -15.48 7.91
N GLU A 516 50.41 -15.39 7.66
CA GLU A 516 49.75 -14.14 7.35
C GLU A 516 49.42 -13.41 8.65
N ARG A 517 50.23 -12.40 8.97
CA ARG A 517 50.09 -11.54 10.15
C ARG A 517 49.51 -10.21 9.73
N ASP A 518 48.22 -10.05 9.99
CA ASP A 518 47.52 -8.79 9.82
C ASP A 518 46.55 -8.61 10.99
N PRO A 519 46.97 -7.91 12.06
CA PRO A 519 46.17 -7.77 13.28
C PRO A 519 44.91 -6.93 13.07
N ALA A 520 44.80 -6.18 11.96
CA ALA A 520 43.60 -5.46 11.59
C ALA A 520 42.56 -6.37 10.90
N VAL A 521 43.01 -7.46 10.26
CA VAL A 521 42.16 -8.33 9.45
C VAL A 521 41.81 -9.63 10.16
N PHE A 522 42.76 -10.22 10.90
CA PHE A 522 42.58 -11.53 11.54
C PHE A 522 42.29 -11.39 13.04
N SER A 523 41.26 -12.10 13.51
CA SER A 523 40.85 -12.06 14.91
C SER A 523 40.50 -13.44 15.44
N VAL A 524 41.00 -13.76 16.64
CA VAL A 524 40.63 -14.96 17.42
C VAL A 524 39.12 -15.14 17.54
N LYS A 525 38.38 -14.03 17.66
CA LYS A 525 36.94 -14.08 17.92
C LYS A 525 36.11 -14.36 16.67
N ILE A 526 36.69 -14.23 15.48
CA ILE A 526 35.96 -14.22 14.21
C ILE A 526 36.49 -15.28 13.24
N ASP A 527 37.81 -15.49 13.17
CA ASP A 527 38.44 -16.46 12.27
C ASP A 527 38.59 -17.82 12.95
N GLU A 528 38.00 -18.87 12.37
CA GLU A 528 38.14 -20.24 12.87
C GLU A 528 39.57 -20.80 12.71
N ASP A 529 40.28 -20.37 11.67
CA ASP A 529 41.62 -20.82 11.30
C ASP A 529 42.74 -20.00 11.97
N TYR A 530 42.41 -19.19 12.98
CA TYR A 530 43.36 -18.37 13.71
C TYR A 530 44.21 -19.20 14.69
N VAL A 531 45.53 -19.05 14.61
CA VAL A 531 46.47 -19.74 15.51
C VAL A 531 46.98 -18.78 16.58
N HIS A 532 46.56 -19.00 17.83
CA HIS A 532 46.92 -18.16 18.98
C HIS A 532 48.43 -17.95 19.14
N CYS A 533 49.23 -19.01 19.03
CA CYS A 533 50.68 -18.95 19.25
C CYS A 533 51.43 -18.20 18.15
N LEU A 534 50.88 -18.12 16.93
CA LEU A 534 51.54 -17.54 15.76
C LEU A 534 51.02 -16.14 15.41
N GLN A 535 49.96 -15.70 16.10
CA GLN A 535 49.26 -14.41 15.91
C GLN A 535 48.85 -14.17 14.44
N GLY A 536 48.22 -15.18 13.83
CA GLY A 536 47.77 -15.09 12.45
C GLY A 536 47.23 -16.42 11.92
N VAL A 537 47.04 -16.46 10.61
CA VAL A 537 46.54 -17.64 9.89
C VAL A 537 47.68 -18.27 9.10
N THR A 538 47.68 -19.61 9.04
CA THR A 538 48.66 -20.40 8.30
C THR A 538 47.96 -21.28 7.27
N ARG A 539 48.71 -21.76 6.28
CA ARG A 539 48.21 -22.77 5.34
C ARG A 539 47.70 -24.01 6.07
N ALA A 540 48.44 -24.46 7.10
CA ALA A 540 48.08 -25.63 7.90
C ALA A 540 46.74 -25.46 8.64
N SER A 541 46.55 -24.31 9.30
CA SER A 541 45.29 -24.03 10.01
C SER A 541 44.11 -23.84 9.06
N PHE A 542 44.35 -23.28 7.87
CA PHE A 542 43.34 -23.19 6.81
C PHE A 542 42.93 -24.57 6.28
N CYS A 543 43.88 -25.45 6.00
CA CYS A 543 43.59 -26.83 5.57
C CYS A 543 42.78 -27.60 6.62
N ASN A 544 43.13 -27.47 7.91
CA ASN A 544 42.39 -28.15 8.99
C ASN A 544 40.88 -27.86 9.02
N ILE A 545 40.44 -26.70 8.50
CA ILE A 545 39.04 -26.28 8.56
C ILE A 545 38.36 -26.35 7.19
N TYR A 546 39.05 -25.96 6.12
CA TYR A 546 38.44 -25.79 4.80
C TYR A 546 38.79 -26.89 3.79
N LEU A 547 39.75 -27.77 4.07
CA LEU A 547 40.18 -28.82 3.12
C LEU A 547 39.03 -29.76 2.75
N GLU A 548 38.25 -30.22 3.73
CA GLU A 548 37.11 -31.12 3.50
C GLU A 548 36.08 -30.47 2.54
N TRP A 549 35.84 -29.17 2.70
CA TRP A 549 34.96 -28.42 1.80
C TRP A 549 35.55 -28.26 0.39
N ILE A 550 36.85 -28.00 0.27
CA ILE A 550 37.55 -27.93 -1.03
C ILE A 550 37.46 -29.27 -1.76
N GLN A 551 37.73 -30.38 -1.07
CA GLN A 551 37.66 -31.73 -1.61
C GLN A 551 36.23 -32.08 -2.04
N TYR A 552 35.24 -31.76 -1.21
CA TYR A 552 33.82 -31.94 -1.56
C TYR A 552 33.44 -31.18 -2.83
N CYS A 553 33.87 -29.93 -2.97
CA CYS A 553 33.58 -29.12 -4.16
C CYS A 553 34.34 -29.63 -5.39
N ALA A 554 35.61 -30.02 -5.25
CA ALA A 554 36.44 -30.54 -6.34
C ALA A 554 35.89 -31.88 -6.89
N ASN A 555 35.37 -32.75 -6.01
CA ASN A 555 34.77 -34.03 -6.40
C ASN A 555 33.49 -33.89 -7.25
N LYS A 556 32.86 -32.71 -7.28
CA LYS A 556 31.70 -32.43 -8.13
C LYS A 556 32.07 -31.96 -9.54
N LEU A 557 33.36 -31.72 -9.82
CA LEU A 557 33.82 -31.34 -11.14
C LEU A 557 33.87 -32.55 -12.08
N GLU A 558 33.46 -32.36 -13.34
CA GLU A 558 33.58 -33.38 -14.39
C GLU A 558 35.05 -33.73 -14.70
N LYS A 559 35.97 -32.79 -14.46
CA LYS A 559 37.41 -32.99 -14.64
C LYS A 559 38.10 -33.03 -13.28
N PRO A 560 38.75 -34.15 -12.90
CA PRO A 560 39.42 -34.25 -11.62
C PRO A 560 40.59 -33.25 -11.54
N VAL A 561 40.69 -32.59 -10.40
CA VAL A 561 41.78 -31.66 -10.04
C VAL A 561 42.43 -32.19 -8.78
N ASP A 562 43.76 -32.12 -8.72
CA ASP A 562 44.49 -32.45 -7.50
C ASP A 562 44.06 -31.54 -6.34
N CYS A 563 43.59 -32.14 -5.25
CA CYS A 563 43.02 -31.49 -4.09
C CYS A 563 43.68 -31.92 -2.78
N ASP A 564 44.88 -32.50 -2.86
CA ASP A 564 45.69 -32.82 -1.68
C ASP A 564 46.14 -31.53 -0.96
N GLU A 565 46.57 -31.66 0.30
CA GLU A 565 47.01 -30.52 1.12
C GLU A 565 48.09 -29.69 0.42
N ASP A 566 48.97 -30.34 -0.34
CA ASP A 566 50.06 -29.71 -1.09
C ASP A 566 49.68 -29.20 -2.48
N SER A 567 48.44 -29.41 -2.92
CA SER A 567 47.98 -29.04 -4.25
C SER A 567 48.01 -27.54 -4.54
N HIS A 568 48.18 -27.20 -5.83
CA HIS A 568 48.08 -25.83 -6.32
C HIS A 568 46.66 -25.25 -6.18
N LEU A 569 45.63 -26.11 -6.18
CA LEU A 569 44.24 -25.73 -5.92
C LEU A 569 44.10 -25.16 -4.50
N VAL A 570 44.58 -25.88 -3.49
CA VAL A 570 44.51 -25.46 -2.08
C VAL A 570 45.30 -24.16 -1.86
N THR A 571 46.47 -24.02 -2.52
CA THR A 571 47.26 -22.78 -2.47
C THR A 571 46.48 -21.58 -3.03
N LEU A 572 45.77 -21.77 -4.14
CA LEU A 572 44.96 -20.72 -4.77
C LEU A 572 43.73 -20.37 -3.90
N CYS A 573 43.04 -21.38 -3.34
CA CYS A 573 41.94 -21.19 -2.40
C CYS A 573 42.38 -20.40 -1.16
N TYR A 574 43.55 -20.74 -0.61
CA TYR A 574 44.10 -20.05 0.56
C TYR A 574 44.43 -18.58 0.24
N ALA A 575 45.14 -18.32 -0.86
CA ALA A 575 45.52 -16.97 -1.27
C ALA A 575 44.29 -16.07 -1.54
N LEU A 576 43.27 -16.59 -2.23
CA LEU A 576 42.03 -15.85 -2.48
C LEU A 576 41.19 -15.65 -1.21
N SER A 577 41.24 -16.59 -0.27
CA SER A 577 40.59 -16.45 1.04
C SER A 577 41.25 -15.36 1.90
N VAL A 578 42.58 -15.24 1.84
CA VAL A 578 43.32 -14.14 2.49
C VAL A 578 43.01 -12.80 1.82
N LEU A 579 42.98 -12.75 0.49
CA LEU A 579 42.59 -11.56 -0.27
C LEU A 579 41.15 -11.12 0.05
N GLY A 580 40.21 -12.06 0.08
CA GLY A 580 38.81 -11.82 0.43
C GLY A 580 38.68 -11.21 1.82
N ARG A 581 39.36 -11.78 2.81
CA ARG A 581 39.37 -11.23 4.19
C ARG A 581 39.94 -9.82 4.27
N ARG A 582 41.04 -9.54 3.56
CA ARG A 582 41.60 -8.17 3.48
C ARG A 582 40.62 -7.20 2.84
N SER A 583 39.96 -7.60 1.75
CA SER A 583 38.96 -6.75 1.08
C SER A 583 37.79 -6.42 2.01
N LEU A 584 37.30 -7.42 2.76
CA LEU A 584 36.26 -7.25 3.77
C LEU A 584 36.71 -6.34 4.92
N GLY A 585 37.95 -6.53 5.40
CA GLY A 585 38.57 -5.67 6.41
C GLY A 585 38.65 -4.21 5.98
N THR A 586 39.11 -3.93 4.75
CA THR A 586 39.18 -2.54 4.22
C THR A 586 37.81 -1.88 4.08
N ALA A 587 36.77 -2.64 3.70
CA ALA A 587 35.40 -2.13 3.64
C ALA A 587 34.88 -1.78 5.04
N SER A 588 35.27 -2.53 6.07
CA SER A 588 34.87 -2.26 7.46
C SER A 588 35.57 -1.05 8.09
N HIS A 589 36.84 -0.79 7.73
CA HIS A 589 37.65 0.30 8.32
C HIS A 589 37.52 1.66 7.62
N ASN A 590 37.10 1.72 6.35
CA ASN A 590 36.89 3.00 5.64
C ASN A 590 35.74 3.87 6.21
N MET A 591 35.00 3.39 7.21
CA MET A 591 33.96 4.15 7.91
C MET A 591 34.33 4.61 9.33
N SER A 592 35.47 4.21 9.90
CA SER A 592 35.89 4.75 11.22
C SER A 592 36.70 6.04 11.11
N ASN A 593 37.17 6.39 9.92
CA ASN A 593 37.94 7.60 9.62
C ASN A 593 37.18 8.59 8.71
N ARG A 594 35.86 8.45 8.60
CA ARG A 594 34.97 9.46 8.00
C ARG A 594 33.96 9.94 9.01
#